data_AF-A0A091FJY6-F1
#
_entry.id   AF-A0A091FJY6-F1
#
_cell.length_a   1.000
_cell.length_b   1.000
_cell.length_c   1.000
_cell.angle_alpha   90.00
_cell.angle_beta   90.00
_cell.angle_gamma   90.00
#
_symmetry.space_group_name_H-M   'P 1'
#
loop_
_entity.id
_entity.type
_entity.pdbx_description
1 polymer ?
#
loop_
_entity_poly.entity_id
_entity_poly.type
_entity_poly.pdbx_seq_one_letter_code
_entity_poly.pdbx_strand_id
1 'polypeptide(L)'
;MGFELDRFNGEVDPDFKCNLCNKVLEDPLTTPCGHVFCAGCVLPWVVQQGSCPVNCQRISTKELNHVLPLKSLILKLDIKCDNHARGCEAVVPLQHLGEHAETCDFSPAKCRNRGCRQLELQVTALRYQKRFTQYSARLDALARARAASPGKGEETKALTLVLHRDSGSLGFNIIGGRPCMDNQDGSSSEGIFVSKIVDTGPAAKEGGLQIHDRIIEV
;
A
#
# COMPACT_ATOMS: atom_id res chain seq x y z
N MET A 1 -12.86 0.85 -2.82
CA MET A 1 -12.66 -0.33 -1.98
C MET A 1 -13.86 -0.47 -1.09
N GLY A 2 -14.47 -1.65 -1.14
CA GLY A 2 -15.75 -1.97 -0.51
C GLY A 2 -16.96 -1.61 -1.39
N PHE A 3 -18.05 -2.35 -1.21
CA PHE A 3 -19.32 -2.12 -1.89
C PHE A 3 -20.24 -1.22 -1.05
N GLU A 4 -20.88 -0.25 -1.70
CA GLU A 4 -21.81 0.67 -1.02
C GLU A 4 -23.03 -0.10 -0.47
N LEU A 5 -23.45 0.25 0.74
CA LEU A 5 -24.49 -0.48 1.48
C LEU A 5 -25.88 -0.36 0.83
N ASP A 6 -26.18 0.79 0.24
CA ASP A 6 -27.46 1.12 -0.42
C ASP A 6 -27.75 0.29 -1.68
N ARG A 7 -26.70 -0.33 -2.23
CA ARG A 7 -26.81 -1.22 -3.37
C ARG A 7 -27.34 -2.60 -3.03
N PHE A 8 -27.20 -3.03 -1.79
CA PHE A 8 -27.68 -4.35 -1.39
C PHE A 8 -29.19 -4.33 -1.17
N ASN A 9 -29.81 -5.47 -1.41
CA ASN A 9 -31.23 -5.66 -1.13
C ASN A 9 -31.41 -6.07 0.34
N GLY A 10 -32.03 -5.21 1.14
CA GLY A 10 -32.24 -5.45 2.57
C GLY A 10 -31.11 -4.94 3.46
N GLU A 11 -31.16 -5.32 4.75
CA GLU A 11 -30.16 -4.92 5.73
C GLU A 11 -28.89 -5.78 5.59
N VAL A 12 -27.74 -5.13 5.48
CA VAL A 12 -26.44 -5.81 5.47
C VAL A 12 -25.96 -6.02 6.90
N ASP A 13 -25.65 -7.28 7.21
CA ASP A 13 -25.07 -7.69 8.48
C ASP A 13 -23.83 -6.84 8.83
N PRO A 14 -23.75 -6.27 10.05
CA PRO A 14 -22.57 -5.56 10.52
C PRO A 14 -21.25 -6.32 10.36
N ASP A 15 -21.26 -7.65 10.46
CA ASP A 15 -20.06 -8.50 10.35
C ASP A 15 -19.48 -8.49 8.92
N PHE A 16 -20.27 -8.07 7.93
CA PHE A 16 -19.81 -7.90 6.55
C PHE A 16 -19.22 -6.52 6.28
N LYS A 17 -19.13 -5.64 7.28
CA LYS A 17 -18.64 -4.26 7.11
C LYS A 17 -17.16 -4.17 7.43
N CYS A 18 -16.46 -3.41 6.60
CA CYS A 18 -15.05 -3.11 6.79
C CYS A 18 -14.86 -2.08 7.91
N ASN A 19 -14.02 -2.39 8.89
CA ASN A 19 -13.70 -1.50 10.02
C ASN A 19 -12.92 -0.22 9.63
N LEU A 20 -12.53 -0.06 8.36
CA LEU A 20 -11.83 1.12 7.86
C LEU A 20 -12.71 2.01 6.97
N CYS A 21 -13.41 1.43 5.99
CA CYS A 21 -14.21 2.20 5.06
C CYS A 21 -15.72 2.17 5.37
N ASN A 22 -16.16 1.36 6.34
CA ASN A 22 -17.55 1.18 6.75
C ASN A 22 -18.50 0.72 5.62
N LYS A 23 -17.94 0.17 4.54
CA LYS A 23 -18.65 -0.42 3.40
C LYS A 23 -18.62 -1.94 3.50
N VAL A 24 -19.44 -2.62 2.70
CA VAL A 24 -19.40 -4.08 2.62
C VAL A 24 -18.02 -4.53 2.12
N LEU A 25 -17.47 -5.54 2.78
CA LEU A 25 -16.11 -6.03 2.54
C LEU A 25 -15.92 -6.50 1.09
N GLU A 26 -14.87 -5.96 0.46
CA GLU A 26 -14.37 -6.37 -0.86
C GLU A 26 -13.02 -7.07 -0.65
N ASP A 27 -12.91 -8.32 -1.07
CA ASP A 27 -11.78 -9.21 -0.79
C ASP A 27 -11.31 -9.13 0.68
N PRO A 28 -12.10 -9.68 1.62
CA PRO A 28 -11.83 -9.53 3.04
C PRO A 28 -10.50 -10.18 3.44
N LEU A 29 -9.70 -9.42 4.18
CA LEU A 29 -8.48 -9.85 4.85
C LEU A 29 -8.64 -9.71 6.35
N THR A 30 -8.10 -10.68 7.09
CA THR A 30 -8.09 -10.69 8.56
C THR A 30 -6.67 -10.59 9.07
N THR A 31 -6.52 -9.74 10.08
CA THR A 31 -5.28 -9.61 10.85
C THR A 31 -5.16 -10.75 11.87
N PRO A 32 -3.95 -11.11 12.35
CA PRO A 32 -3.79 -12.14 13.38
C PRO A 32 -4.53 -11.84 14.69
N CYS A 33 -4.90 -10.57 14.93
CA CYS A 33 -5.72 -10.15 16.08
C CYS A 33 -7.23 -10.25 15.84
N GLY A 34 -7.67 -10.79 14.70
CA GLY A 34 -9.08 -11.05 14.39
C GLY A 34 -9.83 -9.91 13.69
N HIS A 35 -9.24 -8.73 13.51
CA HIS A 35 -9.90 -7.63 12.80
C HIS A 35 -9.92 -7.85 11.28
N VAL A 36 -11.07 -7.58 10.68
CA VAL A 36 -11.35 -7.78 9.25
C VAL A 36 -11.48 -6.46 8.51
N PHE A 37 -10.91 -6.40 7.31
CA PHE A 37 -10.89 -5.23 6.43
C PHE A 37 -10.93 -5.64 4.95
N CYS A 38 -11.27 -4.73 4.05
CA CYS A 38 -11.03 -4.94 2.62
C CYS A 38 -9.52 -5.02 2.35
N ALA A 39 -9.09 -5.88 1.42
CA ALA A 39 -7.69 -5.96 1.01
C ALA A 39 -7.13 -4.59 0.60
N GLY A 40 -7.91 -3.84 -0.19
CA GLY A 40 -7.60 -2.49 -0.62
C GLY A 40 -7.49 -1.44 0.49
N CYS A 41 -8.03 -1.72 1.67
CA CYS A 41 -7.98 -0.82 2.82
C CYS A 41 -6.78 -1.13 3.72
N VAL A 42 -6.56 -2.42 4.05
CA VAL A 42 -5.56 -2.81 5.04
C VAL A 42 -4.14 -2.93 4.46
N LEU A 43 -3.98 -3.35 3.20
CA LEU A 43 -2.65 -3.54 2.62
C LEU A 43 -1.82 -2.25 2.60
N PRO A 44 -2.33 -1.11 2.09
CA PRO A 44 -1.57 0.14 2.11
C PRO A 44 -1.22 0.59 3.53
N TRP A 45 -2.14 0.39 4.49
CA TRP A 45 -1.93 0.74 5.89
C TRP A 45 -0.80 -0.05 6.52
N VAL A 46 -0.81 -1.37 6.36
CA VAL A 46 0.22 -2.26 6.94
C VAL A 46 1.59 -2.01 6.32
N VAL A 47 1.65 -1.73 5.02
CA VAL A 47 2.91 -1.34 4.35
C VAL A 47 3.48 -0.04 4.95
N GLN A 48 2.62 0.93 5.28
CA GLN A 48 3.07 2.23 5.78
C GLN A 48 3.35 2.24 7.29
N GLN A 49 2.51 1.59 8.09
CA GLN A 49 2.51 1.68 9.56
C GLN A 49 3.00 0.40 10.25
N GLY A 50 3.09 -0.73 9.55
CA GLY A 50 3.51 -2.01 10.13
C GLY A 50 2.66 -2.47 11.31
N SER A 51 1.38 -2.10 11.34
CA SER A 51 0.48 -2.33 12.48
C SER A 51 -0.98 -2.49 12.06
N CYS A 52 -1.76 -3.11 12.93
CA CYS A 52 -3.21 -3.23 12.76
C CYS A 52 -3.85 -1.83 12.77
N PRO A 53 -4.82 -1.52 11.89
CA PRO A 53 -5.53 -0.23 11.89
C PRO A 53 -6.30 0.10 13.18
N VAL A 54 -6.62 -0.90 14.00
CA VAL A 54 -7.22 -0.72 15.33
C VAL A 54 -6.13 -0.60 16.43
N ASN A 55 -4.87 -0.46 16.03
CA ASN A 55 -3.69 -0.30 16.90
C ASN A 55 -3.47 -1.44 17.92
N CYS A 56 -3.96 -2.64 17.65
CA CYS A 56 -3.87 -3.75 18.60
C CYS A 56 -2.47 -4.38 18.68
N GLN A 57 -1.75 -4.44 17.55
CA GLN A 57 -0.44 -5.08 17.45
C GLN A 57 0.32 -4.68 16.18
N ARG A 58 1.63 -4.91 16.17
CA ARG A 58 2.46 -4.84 14.95
C ARG A 58 2.23 -6.08 14.09
N ILE A 59 2.13 -5.88 12.79
CA ILE A 59 1.86 -6.94 11.80
C ILE A 59 2.59 -6.62 10.50
N SER A 60 2.94 -7.66 9.74
CA SER A 60 3.39 -7.55 8.34
C SER A 60 2.30 -7.96 7.35
N THR A 61 2.45 -7.62 6.08
CA THR A 61 1.50 -7.98 5.02
C THR A 61 1.38 -9.50 4.80
N LYS A 62 2.41 -10.27 5.17
CA LYS A 62 2.44 -11.74 5.05
C LYS A 62 1.56 -12.43 6.10
N GLU A 63 1.25 -11.74 7.18
CA GLU A 63 0.45 -12.26 8.28
C GLU A 63 -1.06 -12.01 8.06
N LEU A 64 -1.43 -11.34 6.97
CA LEU A 64 -2.82 -11.13 6.60
C LEU A 64 -3.38 -12.38 5.94
N ASN A 65 -4.55 -12.81 6.41
CA ASN A 65 -5.17 -14.05 5.96
C ASN A 65 -6.50 -13.78 5.26
N HIS A 66 -6.74 -14.46 4.14
CA HIS A 66 -8.05 -14.47 3.50
C HIS A 66 -9.01 -15.33 4.30
N VAL A 67 -10.23 -14.83 4.52
CA VAL A 67 -11.29 -15.59 5.19
C VAL A 67 -12.25 -16.11 4.14
N LEU A 68 -11.97 -17.30 3.62
CA LEU A 68 -12.76 -17.93 2.55
C LEU A 68 -14.25 -18.11 2.92
N PRO A 69 -14.62 -18.57 4.14
CA PRO A 69 -16.03 -18.70 4.51
C PRO A 69 -16.78 -17.36 4.48
N LEU A 70 -16.15 -16.31 5.01
CA LEU A 70 -16.72 -14.95 5.03
C LEU A 70 -16.90 -14.41 3.61
N LYS A 71 -15.89 -14.59 2.75
CA LYS A 71 -15.99 -14.22 1.34
C LYS A 71 -17.15 -14.94 0.65
N SER A 72 -17.31 -16.24 0.89
CA SER A 72 -18.41 -17.03 0.33
C SER A 72 -19.80 -16.57 0.80
N LEU A 73 -19.92 -16.05 2.02
CA LEU A 73 -21.18 -15.47 2.53
C LEU A 73 -21.49 -14.13 1.86
N ILE A 74 -20.51 -13.23 1.80
CA ILE A 74 -20.66 -11.92 1.16
C ILE A 74 -21.04 -12.06 -0.32
N LEU A 75 -20.45 -13.03 -1.03
CA LEU A 75 -20.73 -13.29 -2.44
C LEU A 75 -22.16 -13.76 -2.73
N LYS A 76 -22.89 -14.24 -1.73
CA LYS A 76 -24.30 -14.65 -1.84
C LYS A 76 -25.28 -13.51 -1.56
N LEU A 77 -24.80 -12.35 -1.13
CA LEU A 77 -25.67 -11.20 -0.90
C LEU A 77 -26.24 -10.70 -2.23
N ASP A 78 -27.52 -10.36 -2.22
CA ASP A 78 -28.21 -9.80 -3.36
C ASP A 78 -27.89 -8.31 -3.51
N ILE A 79 -27.41 -7.93 -4.70
CA ILE A 79 -26.97 -6.58 -5.03
C ILE A 79 -27.65 -6.07 -6.29
N LYS A 80 -28.02 -4.78 -6.28
CA LYS A 80 -28.53 -4.06 -7.45
C LYS A 80 -27.42 -3.84 -8.47
N CYS A 81 -27.78 -3.95 -9.75
CA CYS A 81 -26.90 -3.62 -10.87
C CYS A 81 -26.30 -2.21 -10.76
N ASP A 82 -25.07 -2.02 -11.24
CA ASP A 82 -24.42 -0.71 -11.33
C ASP A 82 -25.26 0.29 -12.15
N ASN A 83 -26.01 -0.21 -13.13
CA ASN A 83 -26.87 0.58 -14.01
C ASN A 83 -28.30 0.75 -13.48
N HIS A 84 -28.56 0.51 -12.19
CA HIS A 84 -29.90 0.69 -11.61
C HIS A 84 -30.43 2.12 -11.80
N ALA A 85 -29.56 3.13 -11.67
CA ALA A 85 -29.91 4.52 -11.94
C ALA A 85 -30.29 4.79 -13.42
N ARG A 86 -29.95 3.89 -14.34
CA ARG A 86 -30.28 3.97 -15.77
C ARG A 86 -31.50 3.12 -16.16
N GLY A 87 -32.12 2.45 -15.19
CA GLY A 87 -33.32 1.63 -15.40
C GLY A 87 -33.10 0.13 -15.27
N CYS A 88 -31.90 -0.34 -14.93
CA CYS A 88 -31.69 -1.77 -14.69
C CYS A 88 -32.22 -2.19 -13.31
N GLU A 89 -33.37 -2.84 -13.27
CA GLU A 89 -33.97 -3.35 -12.02
C GLU A 89 -33.41 -4.71 -11.58
N ALA A 90 -32.38 -5.21 -12.25
CA ALA A 90 -31.78 -6.49 -11.92
C ALA A 90 -31.15 -6.46 -10.51
N VAL A 91 -31.59 -7.39 -9.68
CA VAL A 91 -30.99 -7.76 -8.40
C VAL A 91 -30.45 -9.16 -8.56
N VAL A 92 -29.14 -9.32 -8.40
CA VAL A 92 -28.45 -10.60 -8.60
C VAL A 92 -27.52 -10.88 -7.42
N PRO A 93 -27.18 -12.15 -7.13
CA PRO A 93 -26.13 -12.46 -6.17
C PRO A 93 -24.82 -11.78 -6.57
N LEU A 94 -24.09 -11.24 -5.61
CA LEU A 94 -22.85 -10.50 -5.85
C LEU A 94 -21.83 -11.29 -6.69
N GLN A 95 -21.77 -12.61 -6.52
CA GLN A 95 -20.95 -13.51 -7.37
C GLN A 95 -21.26 -13.45 -8.86
N HIS A 96 -22.50 -13.18 -9.25
CA HIS A 96 -22.95 -13.13 -10.65
C HIS A 96 -23.02 -11.70 -11.20
N LEU A 97 -22.72 -10.68 -10.39
CA LEU A 97 -22.80 -9.28 -10.81
C LEU A 97 -21.89 -9.00 -12.02
N GLY A 98 -20.70 -9.63 -12.08
CA GLY A 98 -19.78 -9.48 -13.21
C GLY A 98 -20.34 -10.02 -14.51
N GLU A 99 -20.92 -11.22 -14.49
CA GLU A 99 -21.56 -11.85 -15.66
C GLU A 99 -22.77 -11.04 -16.14
N HIS A 100 -23.59 -10.55 -15.20
CA HIS A 100 -24.68 -9.64 -15.52
C HIS A 100 -24.17 -8.36 -16.17
N ALA A 101 -23.09 -7.75 -15.66
CA ALA A 101 -22.56 -6.49 -16.19
C ALA A 101 -22.11 -6.59 -17.66
N GLU A 102 -21.66 -7.77 -18.11
CA GLU A 102 -21.27 -8.02 -19.51
C GLU A 102 -22.48 -8.12 -20.46
N THR A 103 -23.63 -8.53 -19.94
CA THR A 103 -24.87 -8.77 -20.70
C THR A 103 -25.97 -7.75 -20.40
N CYS A 104 -25.70 -6.76 -19.56
CA CYS A 104 -26.68 -5.76 -19.13
C CYS A 104 -27.06 -4.83 -20.29
N ASP A 105 -28.34 -4.85 -20.68
CA ASP A 105 -28.89 -3.98 -21.74
C ASP A 105 -28.79 -2.49 -21.39
N PHE A 106 -28.81 -2.19 -20.08
CA PHE A 106 -28.64 -0.84 -19.57
C PHE A 106 -27.17 -0.49 -19.36
N SER A 107 -26.21 -1.30 -19.81
CA SER A 107 -24.80 -0.91 -19.81
C SER A 107 -24.54 0.20 -20.84
N PRO A 108 -23.47 1.00 -20.67
CA PRO A 108 -23.15 2.02 -21.65
C PRO A 108 -22.78 1.39 -22.99
N ALA A 109 -23.38 1.88 -24.07
CA ALA A 109 -22.91 1.51 -25.39
C ALA A 109 -21.44 1.98 -25.56
N LYS A 110 -20.54 1.04 -25.82
CA LYS A 110 -19.16 1.35 -26.19
C LYS A 110 -19.18 2.05 -27.56
N CYS A 111 -18.92 3.35 -27.58
CA CYS A 111 -18.95 4.11 -28.82
C CYS A 111 -17.89 3.58 -29.80
N ARG A 112 -18.31 3.19 -31.01
CA ARG A 112 -17.45 2.61 -32.06
C ARG A 112 -16.68 3.66 -32.86
N ASN A 113 -16.85 4.95 -32.54
CA ASN A 113 -16.29 6.05 -33.32
C ASN A 113 -14.91 6.45 -32.78
N ARG A 114 -13.86 6.40 -33.62
CA ARG A 114 -12.51 6.89 -33.25
C ARG A 114 -12.58 8.39 -32.97
N GLY A 115 -12.58 8.77 -31.69
CA GLY A 115 -12.63 10.16 -31.25
C GLY A 115 -13.84 10.55 -30.41
N CYS A 116 -14.81 9.65 -30.18
CA CYS A 116 -15.86 9.91 -29.21
C CYS A 116 -15.30 9.69 -27.80
N ARG A 117 -14.85 10.78 -27.17
CA ARG A 117 -14.56 10.78 -25.73
C ARG A 117 -15.89 10.66 -24.99
N GLN A 118 -15.99 9.55 -24.25
CA GLN A 118 -16.70 9.35 -23.00
C GLN A 118 -17.77 8.23 -23.07
N LEU A 119 -17.44 7.05 -22.54
CA LEU A 119 -18.15 6.55 -21.35
C LEU A 119 -17.28 5.52 -20.62
N GLU A 120 -17.10 5.80 -19.33
CA GLU A 120 -16.56 4.94 -18.27
C GLU A 120 -15.05 4.66 -18.23
N LEU A 121 -14.46 3.92 -19.17
CA LEU A 121 -13.05 3.50 -19.04
C LEU A 121 -12.08 4.69 -18.94
N GLN A 122 -12.35 5.76 -19.69
CA GLN A 122 -11.53 6.96 -19.64
C GLN A 122 -11.77 7.76 -18.36
N VAL A 123 -12.92 7.66 -17.70
CA VAL A 123 -13.19 8.34 -16.43
C VAL A 123 -12.51 7.62 -15.27
N THR A 124 -12.52 6.30 -15.22
CA THR A 124 -11.77 5.53 -14.22
C THR A 124 -10.27 5.65 -14.45
N ALA A 125 -9.81 5.59 -15.71
CA ALA A 125 -8.40 5.85 -16.05
C ALA A 125 -7.98 7.30 -15.77
N LEU A 126 -8.83 8.30 -16.03
CA LEU A 126 -8.58 9.70 -15.67
C LEU A 126 -8.67 9.92 -14.16
N ARG A 127 -9.56 9.26 -13.43
CA ARG A 127 -9.59 9.28 -11.95
C ARG A 127 -8.36 8.61 -11.38
N TYR A 128 -7.89 7.51 -11.97
CA TYR A 128 -6.65 6.84 -11.61
C TYR A 128 -5.44 7.71 -11.93
N GLN A 129 -5.34 8.29 -13.12
CA GLN A 129 -4.30 9.25 -13.49
C GLN A 129 -4.35 10.51 -12.62
N LYS A 130 -5.53 11.02 -12.28
CA LYS A 130 -5.71 12.18 -11.39
C LYS A 130 -5.32 11.84 -9.95
N ARG A 131 -5.65 10.63 -9.46
CA ARG A 131 -5.17 10.13 -8.16
C ARG A 131 -3.67 9.86 -8.17
N PHE A 132 -3.14 9.31 -9.26
CA PHE A 132 -1.73 9.02 -9.44
C PHE A 132 -0.92 10.31 -9.50
N THR A 133 -1.37 11.31 -10.24
CA THR A 133 -0.75 12.65 -10.27
C THR A 133 -0.88 13.36 -8.93
N GLN A 134 -1.99 13.25 -8.22
CA GLN A 134 -2.11 13.75 -6.84
C GLN A 134 -1.17 13.04 -5.86
N TYR A 135 -0.98 11.72 -6.01
CA TYR A 135 -0.07 10.93 -5.20
C TYR A 135 1.39 11.23 -5.53
N SER A 136 1.75 11.24 -6.82
CA SER A 136 3.06 11.60 -7.35
C SER A 136 3.45 13.02 -6.95
N ALA A 137 2.56 14.00 -7.11
CA ALA A 137 2.82 15.38 -6.68
C ALA A 137 3.00 15.49 -5.16
N ARG A 138 2.29 14.68 -4.37
CA ARG A 138 2.52 14.59 -2.92
C ARG A 138 3.85 13.94 -2.57
N LEU A 139 4.24 12.87 -3.27
CA LEU A 139 5.57 12.25 -3.10
C LEU A 139 6.68 13.21 -3.50
N ASP A 140 6.53 13.92 -4.62
CA ASP A 140 7.48 14.94 -5.07
C ASP A 140 7.54 16.13 -4.11
N ALA A 141 6.41 16.54 -3.52
CA ALA A 141 6.38 17.58 -2.50
C ALA A 141 7.04 17.13 -1.19
N LEU A 142 6.87 15.86 -0.80
CA LEU A 142 7.57 15.27 0.36
C LEU A 142 9.07 15.11 0.10
N ALA A 143 9.46 14.72 -1.12
CA ALA A 143 10.86 14.64 -1.55
C ALA A 143 11.50 16.04 -1.60
N ARG A 144 10.79 17.04 -2.15
CA ARG A 144 11.24 18.44 -2.13
C ARG A 144 11.27 19.01 -0.73
N ALA A 145 10.33 18.68 0.16
CA ALA A 145 10.38 19.10 1.56
C ALA A 145 11.57 18.49 2.30
N ARG A 146 11.95 17.25 1.98
CA ARG A 146 13.18 16.61 2.47
C ARG A 146 14.44 17.25 1.88
N ALA A 147 14.43 17.64 0.61
CA ALA A 147 15.55 18.33 -0.05
C ALA A 147 15.65 19.83 0.29
N ALA A 148 14.54 20.44 0.72
CA ALA A 148 14.46 21.85 1.13
C ALA A 148 14.68 22.04 2.63
N SER A 149 14.90 20.97 3.40
CA SER A 149 15.64 21.12 4.64
C SER A 149 17.04 21.61 4.28
N PRO A 150 17.47 22.80 4.74
CA PRO A 150 18.85 23.19 4.66
C PRO A 150 19.60 22.29 5.65
N GLY A 151 19.93 21.08 5.20
CA GLY A 151 21.06 20.35 5.76
C GLY A 151 22.26 21.25 5.53
N LYS A 152 22.63 21.98 6.59
CA LYS A 152 23.97 22.54 6.73
C LYS A 152 24.92 21.49 6.19
N GLY A 153 25.77 21.85 5.23
CA GLY A 153 26.80 20.95 4.74
C GLY A 153 27.56 20.41 5.95
N GLU A 154 27.28 19.17 6.33
CA GLU A 154 28.05 18.45 7.30
C GLU A 154 29.35 18.11 6.58
N GLU A 155 30.44 18.69 7.07
CA GLU A 155 31.78 18.23 6.74
C GLU A 155 31.84 16.74 7.08
N THR A 156 31.72 15.89 6.07
CA THR A 156 31.84 14.44 6.25
C THR A 156 33.28 14.14 6.66
N LYS A 157 33.49 13.88 7.95
CA LYS A 157 34.78 13.49 8.49
C LYS A 157 34.94 11.98 8.34
N ALA A 158 35.96 11.53 7.61
CA ALA A 158 36.30 10.12 7.52
C ALA A 158 36.81 9.62 8.88
N LEU A 159 36.26 8.50 9.35
CA LEU A 159 36.60 7.86 10.62
C LEU A 159 36.95 6.39 10.36
N THR A 160 38.08 5.94 10.89
CA THR A 160 38.48 4.53 10.88
C THR A 160 38.15 3.92 12.23
N LEU A 161 37.31 2.88 12.25
CA LEU A 161 36.83 2.23 13.47
C LEU A 161 37.28 0.78 13.53
N VAL A 162 37.76 0.34 14.69
CA VAL A 162 38.08 -1.06 14.96
C VAL A 162 36.98 -1.67 15.82
N LEU A 163 36.14 -2.52 15.21
CA LEU A 163 35.08 -3.22 15.92
C LEU A 163 35.51 -4.65 16.24
N HIS A 164 35.60 -4.95 17.53
CA HIS A 164 35.83 -6.32 17.99
C HIS A 164 34.51 -7.08 18.01
N ARG A 165 34.49 -8.29 17.44
CA ARG A 165 33.31 -9.16 17.47
C ARG A 165 32.98 -9.52 18.91
N ASP A 166 31.73 -9.30 19.28
CA ASP A 166 31.15 -9.81 20.52
C ASP A 166 30.03 -10.79 20.16
N SER A 167 30.03 -11.95 20.82
CA SER A 167 29.13 -13.07 20.54
C SER A 167 28.95 -13.42 19.04
N GLY A 168 29.98 -13.23 18.21
CA GLY A 168 29.96 -13.51 16.77
C GLY A 168 29.37 -12.42 15.86
N SER A 169 28.98 -11.26 16.41
CA SER A 169 28.41 -10.15 15.64
C SER A 169 29.14 -8.83 15.88
N LEU A 170 28.96 -7.86 14.97
CA LEU A 170 29.45 -6.49 15.14
C LEU A 170 28.36 -5.51 15.62
N GLY A 171 27.11 -5.97 15.72
CA GLY A 171 26.00 -5.18 16.26
C GLY A 171 25.45 -4.08 15.35
N PHE A 172 25.56 -4.20 14.03
CA PHE A 172 24.94 -3.26 13.08
C PHE A 172 24.46 -3.95 11.80
N ASN A 173 23.52 -3.30 11.09
CA ASN A 173 22.98 -3.75 9.82
C ASN A 173 23.36 -2.78 8.71
N ILE A 174 23.73 -3.30 7.55
CA ILE A 174 24.00 -2.51 6.35
C ILE A 174 22.82 -2.56 5.37
N ILE A 175 22.63 -1.48 4.63
CA ILE A 175 21.73 -1.40 3.48
C ILE A 175 22.51 -0.85 2.27
N GLY A 176 22.06 -1.21 1.08
CA GLY A 176 22.74 -0.88 -0.17
C GLY A 176 23.63 -2.01 -0.68
N GLY A 177 24.23 -1.78 -1.85
CA GLY A 177 25.00 -2.80 -2.57
C GLY A 177 24.29 -3.32 -3.82
N ARG A 178 24.42 -2.54 -4.91
CA ARG A 178 24.68 -3.01 -6.28
C ARG A 178 24.85 -1.80 -7.20
N PRO A 179 25.94 -1.72 -7.98
CA PRO A 179 26.01 -0.77 -9.06
C PRO A 179 25.26 -1.28 -10.28
N CYS A 180 24.26 -0.53 -10.73
CA CYS A 180 23.70 -0.72 -12.05
C CYS A 180 24.49 0.21 -12.97
N MET A 181 25.28 -0.38 -13.88
CA MET A 181 25.95 0.38 -14.93
C MET A 181 24.88 0.88 -15.91
N ASP A 182 24.37 2.08 -15.68
CA ASP A 182 23.89 2.97 -16.73
C ASP A 182 24.02 4.42 -16.25
N ASN A 183 24.94 5.13 -16.90
CA ASN A 183 25.23 6.54 -16.67
C ASN A 183 24.05 7.42 -17.08
N GLN A 184 23.50 8.20 -16.15
CA GLN A 184 23.27 9.66 -16.22
C GLN A 184 22.13 10.09 -15.27
N ASP A 185 22.44 10.36 -13.99
CA ASP A 185 22.02 11.58 -13.30
C ASP A 185 22.66 11.69 -11.91
N GLY A 186 23.15 12.88 -11.57
CA GLY A 186 24.06 13.14 -10.45
C GLY A 186 23.42 13.19 -9.05
N SER A 187 22.90 12.07 -8.55
CA SER A 187 22.64 11.89 -7.12
C SER A 187 22.98 10.46 -6.70
N SER A 188 24.27 10.22 -6.45
CA SER A 188 24.83 8.91 -6.12
C SER A 188 24.38 8.40 -4.74
N SER A 189 23.18 7.82 -4.67
CA SER A 189 22.78 6.95 -3.55
C SER A 189 23.42 5.56 -3.64
N GLU A 190 24.58 5.46 -4.29
CA GLU A 190 25.29 4.22 -4.57
C GLU A 190 26.37 4.05 -3.50
N GLY A 191 26.06 3.29 -2.45
CA GLY A 191 26.95 3.09 -1.32
C GLY A 191 26.40 2.07 -0.34
N ILE A 192 27.27 1.60 0.56
CA ILE A 192 26.89 0.74 1.68
C ILE A 192 26.72 1.64 2.89
N PHE A 193 25.54 1.62 3.50
CA PHE A 193 25.18 2.50 4.61
C PHE A 193 24.72 1.69 5.82
N VAL A 194 24.99 2.21 7.02
CA VAL A 194 24.47 1.63 8.26
C VAL A 194 22.99 1.98 8.41
N SER A 195 22.12 0.98 8.44
CA SER A 195 20.67 1.13 8.58
C SER A 195 20.17 1.03 10.01
N LYS A 196 20.87 0.27 10.85
CA LYS A 196 20.49 0.00 12.23
C LYS A 196 21.72 -0.36 13.04
N ILE A 197 21.72 0.05 14.30
CA ILE A 197 22.69 -0.36 15.31
C ILE A 197 21.91 -1.11 16.40
N VAL A 198 22.49 -2.19 16.89
CA VAL A 198 21.95 -2.98 17.99
C VAL A 198 22.39 -2.33 19.29
N ASP A 199 21.43 -1.89 20.09
CA ASP A 199 21.69 -1.36 21.43
C ASP A 199 22.52 -2.38 22.22
N THR A 200 23.59 -1.93 22.89
CA THR A 200 24.59 -2.75 23.61
C THR A 200 25.57 -3.56 22.75
N GLY A 201 25.48 -3.51 21.41
CA GLY A 201 26.42 -4.18 20.51
C GLY A 201 27.77 -3.45 20.34
N PRO A 202 28.80 -4.11 19.74
CA PRO A 202 30.11 -3.50 19.53
C PRO A 202 30.10 -2.17 18.79
N ALA A 203 29.22 -2.03 17.79
CA ALA A 203 29.02 -0.79 17.03
C ALA A 203 28.34 0.34 17.81
N ALA A 204 27.68 0.07 18.95
CA ALA A 204 27.00 1.06 19.78
C ALA A 204 27.89 1.65 20.89
N LYS A 205 29.14 1.22 21.01
CA LYS A 205 30.10 1.74 22.00
C LYS A 205 30.45 3.20 21.70
N GLU A 206 30.97 3.91 22.69
CA GLU A 206 31.38 5.30 22.53
C GLU A 206 32.42 5.44 21.40
N GLY A 207 32.15 6.33 20.44
CA GLY A 207 32.94 6.45 19.20
C GLY A 207 32.68 5.36 18.16
N GLY A 208 31.63 4.56 18.31
CA GLY A 208 31.18 3.55 17.35
C GLY A 208 30.49 4.12 16.12
N LEU A 209 29.94 3.23 15.30
CA LEU A 209 29.20 3.61 14.09
C LEU A 209 27.91 4.34 14.46
N GLN A 210 27.39 5.14 13.53
CA GLN A 210 26.09 5.79 13.61
C GLN A 210 25.16 5.36 12.47
N ILE A 211 23.85 5.49 12.68
CA ILE A 211 22.87 5.25 11.62
C ILE A 211 23.09 6.31 10.53
N HIS A 212 23.11 5.86 9.28
CA HIS A 212 23.44 6.64 8.07
C HIS A 212 24.93 6.85 7.78
N ASP A 213 25.84 6.29 8.60
CA ASP A 213 27.26 6.23 8.23
C ASP A 213 27.45 5.48 6.92
N ARG A 214 28.29 6.02 6.04
CA ARG A 214 28.69 5.38 4.79
C ARG A 214 29.98 4.61 5.00
N ILE A 215 29.94 3.31 4.71
CA ILE A 215 31.12 2.46 4.75
C ILE A 215 31.89 2.66 3.45
N ILE A 216 33.12 3.16 3.58
CA ILE A 216 34.02 3.41 2.46
C ILE A 216 34.94 2.20 2.23
N GLU A 217 35.45 1.62 3.31
CA GLU A 217 36.35 0.46 3.33
C GLU A 217 36.11 -0.39 4.59
N VAL A 218 36.45 -1.69 4.52
CA VAL A 218 36.33 -2.67 5.61
C VAL A 218 37.62 -3.46 5.72
#